data_AF-A0A3N7EJN6-F1
#
_entry.id   AF-A0A3N7EJN6-F1
#
_cell.length_a   1.000
_cell.length_b   1.000
_cell.length_c   1.000
_cell.angle_alpha   90.00
_cell.angle_beta   90.00
_cell.angle_gamma   90.00
#
_symmetry.space_group_name_H-M   'P 1'
#
loop_
_entity.id
_entity.type
_entity.pdbx_description
1 polymer ?
#
loop_
_entity_poly.entity_id
_entity_poly.type
_entity_poly.pdbx_seq_one_letter_code
_entity_poly.pdbx_strand_id
1 'polypeptide(L)'
;MMAECPEDKDVLDMANEELIRAMEEEKRLQNLLLKSLLPKDDADERDYILEVGAGTGGEEASLFAMDIFKMRERFSQKNDWKFEAVDIMESDLKGYKEASAAISGADVFGKLKFESGIHRVQ
;
A
#
# COMPACT_ATOMS: atom_id res chain seq x y z
N MET A 1 6.12 -41.91 36.51
CA MET A 1 6.01 -40.44 36.43
C MET A 1 7.44 -39.96 36.22
N MET A 2 7.93 -40.00 34.97
CA MET A 2 9.29 -39.55 34.66
C MET A 2 9.29 -38.04 34.84
N ALA A 3 10.09 -37.57 35.79
CA ALA A 3 10.39 -36.17 35.96
C ALA A 3 10.97 -35.66 34.64
N GLU A 4 10.37 -34.61 34.07
CA GLU A 4 10.98 -33.85 32.99
C GLU A 4 12.37 -33.42 33.45
N CYS A 5 13.41 -33.99 32.83
CA CYS A 5 14.77 -33.54 33.06
C CYS A 5 14.89 -32.08 32.58
N PRO A 6 15.57 -31.18 33.31
CA PRO A 6 15.76 -29.79 32.88
C PRO A 6 16.36 -29.68 31.47
N GLU A 7 17.22 -30.63 31.11
CA GLU A 7 17.83 -30.77 29.78
C GLU A 7 16.80 -31.02 28.68
N ASP A 8 15.73 -31.79 28.92
CA ASP A 8 14.66 -31.98 27.94
C ASP A 8 13.86 -30.69 27.71
N LYS A 9 13.72 -29.87 28.75
CA LYS A 9 13.01 -28.60 28.69
C LYS A 9 13.81 -27.53 27.96
N ASP A 10 15.11 -27.42 28.24
CA ASP A 10 16.02 -26.55 27.50
C ASP A 10 16.10 -26.94 26.02
N VAL A 11 16.13 -28.26 25.72
CA VAL A 11 16.07 -28.76 24.34
C VAL A 11 14.73 -28.42 23.67
N LEU A 12 13.62 -28.54 24.40
CA LEU A 12 12.29 -28.16 23.89
C LEU A 12 12.19 -26.66 23.58
N ASP A 13 12.72 -25.81 24.46
CA ASP A 13 12.68 -24.36 24.32
C ASP A 13 13.55 -23.91 23.13
N MET A 14 14.75 -24.48 22.97
CA MET A 14 15.58 -24.26 21.78
C MET A 14 14.87 -24.67 20.49
N ALA A 15 14.22 -25.85 20.49
CA ALA A 15 13.47 -26.33 19.32
C ALA A 15 12.28 -25.41 18.97
N ASN A 16 11.59 -24.86 19.98
CA ASN A 16 10.49 -23.91 19.77
C ASN A 16 11.01 -22.58 19.18
N GLU A 17 12.14 -22.07 19.65
CA GLU A 17 12.74 -20.86 19.08
C GLU A 17 13.23 -21.07 17.64
N GLU A 18 13.80 -22.23 17.33
CA GLU A 18 14.17 -22.60 15.97
C GLU A 18 12.93 -22.70 15.06
N LEU A 19 11.85 -23.31 15.55
CA LEU A 19 10.60 -23.41 14.82
C LEU A 19 10.03 -22.02 14.49
N ILE A 20 9.99 -21.11 15.46
CA ILE A 20 9.50 -19.74 15.26
C ILE A 20 10.34 -19.03 14.19
N ARG A 21 11.68 -19.11 14.28
CA ARG A 21 12.59 -18.53 13.28
C ARG A 21 12.38 -19.13 11.89
N ALA A 22 12.21 -20.45 11.81
CA ALA A 22 11.96 -21.13 10.55
C ALA A 22 10.62 -20.71 9.91
N MET A 23 9.56 -20.53 10.71
CA MET A 23 8.27 -20.05 10.23
C MET A 23 8.33 -18.59 9.74
N GLU A 24 9.05 -17.72 10.43
CA GLU A 24 9.26 -16.33 9.98
C GLU A 24 10.04 -16.28 8.66
N GLU A 25 11.08 -17.10 8.55
CA GLU A 25 11.90 -17.19 7.34
C GLU A 25 11.14 -17.82 6.17
N GLU A 26 10.33 -18.85 6.42
CA GLU A 26 9.44 -19.43 5.42
C GLU A 26 8.50 -18.35 4.85
N LYS A 27 7.85 -17.58 5.73
CA LYS A 27 6.95 -16.49 5.32
C LYS A 27 7.69 -15.42 4.52
N ARG A 28 8.92 -15.10 4.89
CA ARG A 28 9.77 -14.15 4.14
C ARG A 28 10.10 -14.67 2.75
N LEU A 29 10.51 -15.94 2.65
CA LEU A 29 10.88 -16.60 1.39
C LEU A 29 9.68 -16.78 0.45
N GLN A 30 8.51 -17.14 0.98
CA GLN A 30 7.27 -17.22 0.20
C GLN A 30 6.92 -15.87 -0.42
N ASN A 31 7.03 -14.77 0.34
CA ASN A 31 6.81 -13.43 -0.19
C ASN A 31 7.83 -13.04 -1.26
N LEU A 32 9.11 -13.42 -1.07
CA LEU A 32 10.17 -13.15 -2.05
C LEU A 32 9.92 -13.92 -3.36
N LEU A 33 9.56 -15.20 -3.26
CA LEU A 33 9.22 -16.05 -4.41
C LEU A 33 8.01 -15.52 -5.16
N LEU A 34 6.94 -15.13 -4.45
CA LEU A 34 5.76 -14.55 -5.10
C LEU A 34 6.12 -13.30 -5.89
N LYS A 35 6.96 -12.43 -5.33
CA LYS A 35 7.46 -11.23 -6.02
C LYS A 35 8.35 -11.56 -7.23
N SER A 36 9.17 -12.61 -7.16
CA SER A 36 10.06 -12.97 -8.27
C SER A 36 9.35 -13.68 -9.42
N LEU A 37 8.22 -14.32 -9.16
CA LEU A 37 7.37 -14.94 -10.17
C LEU A 37 6.53 -13.93 -10.95
N LEU A 38 6.38 -12.71 -10.43
CA LEU A 38 5.75 -11.63 -11.17
C LEU A 38 6.72 -11.16 -12.27
N PRO A 39 6.34 -11.21 -13.55
CA PRO A 39 7.15 -10.62 -14.60
C PRO A 39 7.32 -9.13 -14.28
N LYS A 40 8.55 -8.63 -14.40
CA LYS A 40 8.79 -7.18 -14.35
C LYS A 40 8.02 -6.56 -15.51
N ASP A 41 7.06 -5.71 -15.18
CA ASP A 41 6.35 -4.92 -16.16
C ASP A 41 7.19 -3.67 -16.44
N ASP A 42 7.56 -3.43 -17.70
CA ASP A 42 8.30 -2.22 -18.10
C ASP A 42 7.52 -0.93 -17.77
N ALA A 43 6.23 -1.04 -17.45
CA ALA A 43 5.42 0.05 -16.94
C ALA A 43 5.68 0.37 -15.45
N ASP A 44 6.24 -0.55 -14.66
CA ASP A 44 6.37 -0.38 -13.21
C ASP A 44 7.30 0.79 -12.83
N GLU A 45 8.30 1.08 -13.67
CA GLU A 45 9.26 2.17 -13.49
C GLU A 45 8.73 3.53 -14.01
N ARG A 46 7.51 3.59 -14.55
CA ARG A 46 6.95 4.82 -15.12
C ARG A 46 6.32 5.73 -14.06
N ASP A 47 6.20 6.99 -14.44
CA ASP A 47 5.40 7.99 -13.73
C ASP A 47 3.91 7.60 -13.72
N TYR A 48 3.15 8.19 -12.80
CA TYR A 48 1.75 7.90 -12.57
C TYR A 48 0.90 9.17 -12.67
N ILE A 49 -0.21 9.09 -13.39
CA ILE A 49 -1.24 10.13 -13.40
C ILE A 49 -2.35 9.69 -12.46
N LEU A 50 -2.57 10.48 -11.41
CA LEU A 50 -3.66 10.29 -10.46
C LEU A 50 -4.85 11.13 -10.92
N GLU A 51 -6.01 10.48 -11.06
CA GLU A 51 -7.29 11.14 -11.24
C GLU A 51 -8.24 10.66 -10.13
N VAL A 52 -8.84 11.60 -9.41
CA VAL A 52 -9.80 11.33 -8.35
C VAL A 52 -11.08 12.11 -8.65
N GLY A 53 -12.18 11.39 -8.84
CA GLY A 53 -13.50 11.97 -9.07
C GLY A 53 -14.48 11.60 -7.97
N ALA A 54 -15.37 12.53 -7.64
CA ALA A 54 -16.50 12.28 -6.76
C ALA A 54 -17.49 11.31 -7.43
N GLY A 55 -17.81 10.22 -6.75
CA GLY A 55 -18.80 9.24 -7.18
C GLY A 55 -20.23 9.61 -6.75
N THR A 56 -21.00 8.58 -6.36
CA THR A 56 -22.33 8.78 -5.78
C THR A 56 -22.21 9.24 -4.32
N GLY A 57 -23.06 10.19 -3.89
CA GLY A 57 -23.05 10.72 -2.52
C GLY A 57 -23.09 12.25 -2.43
N GLY A 58 -23.15 12.96 -3.57
CA GLY A 58 -23.24 14.42 -3.59
C GLY A 58 -22.01 15.05 -2.93
N GLU A 59 -22.24 15.92 -1.94
CA GLU A 59 -21.17 16.63 -1.23
C GLU A 59 -20.30 15.73 -0.35
N GLU A 60 -20.83 14.62 0.16
CA GLU A 60 -20.01 13.68 0.95
C GLU A 60 -18.99 12.98 0.05
N ALA A 61 -19.37 12.69 -1.21
CA ALA A 61 -18.48 12.11 -2.20
C ALA A 61 -17.36 13.08 -2.61
N SER A 62 -17.65 14.39 -2.71
CA SER A 62 -16.63 15.39 -3.04
C SER A 62 -15.63 15.61 -1.90
N LEU A 63 -16.10 15.57 -0.65
CA LEU A 63 -15.22 15.60 0.52
C LEU A 63 -14.32 14.36 0.56
N PHE A 64 -14.88 13.17 0.32
CA PHE A 64 -14.10 11.94 0.29
C PHE A 64 -13.07 11.91 -0.86
N ALA A 65 -13.44 12.41 -2.04
CA ALA A 65 -12.50 12.58 -3.16
C ALA A 65 -11.33 13.50 -2.79
N MET A 66 -11.60 14.61 -2.09
CA MET A 66 -10.55 15.48 -1.57
C MET A 66 -9.64 14.77 -0.57
N ASP A 67 -10.20 13.97 0.34
CA ASP A 67 -9.43 13.21 1.32
C ASP A 67 -8.52 12.17 0.65
N ILE A 68 -9.02 11.44 -0.36
CA ILE A 68 -8.20 10.51 -1.15
C ILE A 68 -7.07 11.24 -1.86
N PHE A 69 -7.35 12.38 -2.49
CA PHE A 69 -6.33 13.16 -3.19
C PHE A 69 -5.22 13.62 -2.24
N LYS A 70 -5.58 14.22 -1.10
CA LYS A 70 -4.64 14.66 -0.06
C LYS A 70 -3.90 13.49 0.61
N MET A 71 -4.56 12.34 0.74
CA MET A 71 -3.93 11.13 1.23
C MET A 71 -2.82 10.68 0.26
N ARG A 72 -3.04 10.73 -1.06
CA ARG A 72 -2.03 10.36 -2.06
C ARG A 72 -0.90 11.36 -2.14
N GLU A 73 -1.17 12.66 -1.98
CA GLU A 73 -0.13 13.68 -1.83
C GLU A 73 0.82 13.34 -0.66
N ARG A 74 0.26 13.08 0.53
CA ARG A 74 1.04 12.69 1.72
C ARG A 74 1.77 11.36 1.54
N PHE A 75 1.14 10.38 0.88
CA PHE A 75 1.77 9.09 0.59
C PHE A 75 2.97 9.26 -0.35
N SER A 76 2.85 10.13 -1.35
CA SER A 76 3.92 10.44 -2.29
C SER A 76 5.11 11.08 -1.59
N GLN A 77 4.86 12.06 -0.71
CA GLN A 77 5.89 12.68 0.13
C GLN A 77 6.63 11.65 1.01
N LYS A 78 5.92 10.67 1.58
CA LYS A 78 6.53 9.59 2.39
C LYS A 78 7.40 8.62 1.58
N ASN A 79 7.19 8.54 0.27
CA ASN A 79 7.97 7.70 -0.64
C ASN A 79 9.04 8.51 -1.41
N ASP A 80 9.31 9.75 -1.00
CA ASP A 80 10.22 10.68 -1.69
C ASP A 80 9.86 10.90 -3.17
N TRP A 81 8.57 10.84 -3.50
CA TRP A 81 8.07 11.10 -4.84
C TRP A 81 7.63 12.55 -5.00
N LYS A 82 7.82 13.07 -6.21
CA LYS A 82 7.34 14.38 -6.61
C LYS A 82 5.84 14.29 -6.91
N PHE A 83 5.05 15.14 -6.26
CA PHE A 83 3.61 15.24 -6.48
C PHE A 83 3.28 16.64 -7.01
N GLU A 84 2.72 16.72 -8.21
CA GLU A 84 2.35 17.98 -8.86
C GLU A 84 0.85 17.96 -9.17
N ALA A 85 0.06 18.75 -8.44
CA ALA A 85 -1.34 18.95 -8.79
C ALA A 85 -1.44 19.61 -10.17
N VAL A 86 -2.23 19.02 -11.06
CA VAL A 86 -2.42 19.49 -12.44
C VAL A 86 -3.69 20.29 -12.54
N ASP A 87 -4.81 19.76 -12.03
CA ASP A 87 -6.10 20.44 -11.99
C ASP A 87 -6.90 20.03 -10.77
N ILE A 88 -7.69 20.96 -10.23
CA ILE A 88 -8.56 20.73 -9.06
C ILE A 88 -9.88 21.48 -9.30
N MET A 89 -10.95 20.73 -9.47
CA MET A 89 -12.32 21.23 -9.56
C MET A 89 -13.01 21.12 -8.20
N GLU A 90 -13.13 22.25 -7.50
CA GLU A 90 -13.78 22.29 -6.19
C GLU A 90 -15.31 22.15 -6.27
N SER A 91 -15.92 21.57 -5.24
CA SER A 91 -17.37 21.61 -5.01
C SER A 91 -17.79 22.88 -4.27
N ASP A 92 -19.09 23.15 -4.23
CA ASP A 92 -19.65 24.35 -3.60
C ASP A 92 -19.42 24.36 -2.07
N LEU A 93 -19.19 23.19 -1.46
CA LEU A 93 -19.01 23.00 -0.01
C LEU A 93 -17.61 22.46 0.37
N LYS A 94 -16.56 22.86 -0.36
CA LYS A 94 -15.14 22.58 -0.05
C LYS A 94 -14.70 21.11 -0.20
N GLY A 95 -15.26 20.37 -1.14
CA GLY A 95 -14.74 19.08 -1.62
C GLY A 95 -14.10 19.20 -3.00
N TYR A 96 -13.65 18.08 -3.57
CA TYR A 96 -13.20 17.99 -4.96
C TYR A 96 -14.23 17.20 -5.77
N LYS A 97 -14.80 17.82 -6.82
CA LYS A 97 -15.59 17.10 -7.82
C LYS A 97 -14.68 16.23 -8.67
N GLU A 98 -13.58 16.81 -9.13
CA GLU A 98 -12.50 16.14 -9.86
C GLU A 98 -11.17 16.76 -9.45
N ALA A 99 -10.12 15.96 -9.34
CA ALA A 99 -8.77 16.42 -9.09
C ALA A 99 -7.76 15.50 -9.78
N SER A 100 -6.73 16.09 -10.38
CA SER A 100 -5.67 15.36 -11.07
C SER A 100 -4.28 15.79 -10.61
N ALA A 101 -3.33 14.85 -10.61
CA ALA A 101 -1.95 15.11 -10.27
C ALA A 101 -1.00 14.21 -11.07
N ALA A 102 0.17 14.76 -11.42
CA ALA A 102 1.30 13.99 -11.91
C ALA A 102 2.18 13.58 -10.73
N ILE A 103 2.52 12.29 -10.65
CA ILE A 103 3.38 11.72 -9.61
C ILE A 103 4.59 11.09 -10.30
N SER A 104 5.78 11.60 -9.98
CA SER A 104 7.04 11.15 -10.58
C SER A 104 8.04 10.68 -9.51
N GLY A 105 8.77 9.60 -9.80
CA GLY A 105 9.69 8.97 -8.87
C GLY A 105 9.98 7.51 -9.20
N ALA A 106 10.78 6.84 -8.36
CA ALA A 106 11.13 5.44 -8.56
C ALA A 106 9.94 4.51 -8.25
N ASP A 107 9.64 3.60 -9.18
CA ASP A 107 8.63 2.53 -9.09
C ASP A 107 7.21 3.03 -8.74
N VAL A 108 6.86 4.26 -9.14
CA VAL A 108 5.57 4.88 -8.76
C VAL A 108 4.41 4.08 -9.30
N PHE A 109 4.38 3.83 -10.62
CA PHE A 109 3.29 3.09 -11.25
C PHE A 109 3.18 1.67 -10.68
N GLY A 110 4.31 0.97 -10.50
CA GLY A 110 4.32 -0.39 -9.95
C GLY A 110 3.70 -0.50 -8.55
N LYS A 111 3.86 0.54 -7.71
CA LYS A 111 3.26 0.59 -6.37
C LYS A 111 1.80 1.06 -6.36
N LEU A 112 1.39 1.93 -7.29
CA LEU A 112 0.05 2.52 -7.32
C LEU A 112 -0.92 1.84 -8.29
N LYS A 113 -0.47 0.95 -9.18
CA LYS A 113 -1.31 0.30 -10.21
C LYS A 113 -2.55 -0.43 -9.68
N PHE A 114 -2.52 -0.88 -8.42
CA PHE A 114 -3.63 -1.58 -7.79
C PHE A 114 -4.64 -0.66 -7.09
N GLU A 115 -4.39 0.65 -7.08
CA GLU A 115 -5.25 1.65 -6.44
C GLU A 115 -6.35 2.17 -7.38
N SER A 116 -6.27 1.77 -8.65
CA SER A 116 -7.28 2.07 -9.67
C SER A 116 -8.60 1.37 -9.34
N GLY A 117 -9.69 2.14 -9.26
CA GLY A 117 -11.01 1.60 -9.05
C GLY A 117 -11.89 2.48 -8.17
N ILE A 118 -13.00 1.89 -7.69
CA ILE A 118 -13.99 2.57 -6.86
C ILE A 118 -13.62 2.40 -5.40
N HIS A 119 -13.46 3.53 -4.70
CA HIS A 119 -13.23 3.58 -3.27
C HIS A 119 -14.54 3.89 -2.55
N ARG A 120 -14.96 3.04 -1.61
CA ARG A 120 -16.24 3.18 -0.88
C ARG A 120 -16.01 3.69 0.54
N VAL A 121 -16.84 4.63 0.98
CA VAL A 121 -16.92 5.13 2.35
C VAL A 121 -18.30 4.79 2.96
N GLN A 122 -18.37 4.57 4.27
CA GLN A 122 -19.57 4.22 5.03
C GLN A 122 -19.73 5.10 6.26
#